data_AF-A0A094H6I9-F1
#
_entry.id   AF-A0A094H6I9-F1
#
_cell.length_a   1.000
_cell.length_b   1.000
_cell.length_c   1.000
_cell.angle_alpha   90.00
_cell.angle_beta   90.00
_cell.angle_gamma   90.00
#
_symmetry.space_group_name_H-M   'P 1'
#
loop_
_entity.id
_entity.type
_entity.pdbx_description
1 polymer ?
#
loop_
_entity_poly.entity_id
_entity_poly.type
_entity_poly.pdbx_seq_one_letter_code
_entity_poly.pdbx_strand_id
1 'polypeptide(L)'
;MSGAEAGLVLGIILAIISIINATKKVYEAVEDEASLLTNFKKSARKLPLILKVLEYAEEYVNNETDESTKAAFTPTLEDCKVQAIHL
;
A
#
# COMPACT_ATOMS: atom_id res chain seq x y z
N MET A 1 -11.09 -12.26 -20.43
CA MET A 1 -10.41 -13.35 -19.71
C MET A 1 -10.84 -13.21 -18.23
N SER A 2 -10.34 -14.04 -17.31
CA SER A 2 -11.07 -14.37 -16.07
C SER A 2 -11.05 -13.23 -15.04
N GLY A 3 -12.19 -12.94 -14.39
CA GLY A 3 -12.25 -12.04 -13.23
C GLY A 3 -11.27 -12.38 -12.08
N ALA A 4 -10.64 -13.55 -12.13
CA ALA A 4 -9.58 -13.97 -11.21
C ALA A 4 -8.34 -13.05 -11.22
N GLU A 5 -7.86 -12.58 -12.37
CA GLU A 5 -6.64 -11.75 -12.44
C GLU A 5 -6.87 -10.33 -11.92
N ALA A 6 -8.04 -9.76 -12.22
CA ALA A 6 -8.47 -8.49 -11.65
C ALA A 6 -8.65 -8.58 -10.13
N GLY A 7 -9.23 -9.67 -9.63
CA GLY A 7 -9.37 -9.94 -8.21
C GLY A 7 -8.02 -10.10 -7.50
N LEU A 8 -7.03 -10.69 -8.15
CA LEU A 8 -5.68 -10.84 -7.61
C LEU A 8 -4.99 -9.48 -7.42
N VAL A 9 -4.97 -8.63 -8.45
CA VAL A 9 -4.33 -7.31 -8.37
C VAL A 9 -4.99 -6.43 -7.32
N LEU A 10 -6.33 -6.39 -7.30
CA LEU A 10 -7.08 -5.66 -6.29
C LEU A 10 -6.78 -6.17 -4.87
N GLY A 11 -6.74 -7.49 -4.70
CA GLY A 11 -6.40 -8.12 -3.43
C GLY A 11 -5.01 -7.75 -2.91
N ILE A 12 -4.02 -7.63 -3.79
CA ILE A 12 -2.66 -7.21 -3.41
C ILE A 12 -2.66 -5.75 -2.94
N ILE A 13 -3.33 -4.84 -3.66
CA ILE A 13 -3.42 -3.42 -3.29
C ILE A 13 -4.06 -3.27 -1.90
N LEU A 14 -5.19 -3.93 -1.69
CA LEU A 14 -5.90 -3.92 -0.40
C LEU A 14 -5.04 -4.47 0.75
N ALA A 15 -4.25 -5.51 0.49
CA ALA A 15 -3.31 -6.05 1.47
C ALA A 15 -2.23 -5.03 1.86
N ILE A 16 -1.63 -4.33 0.88
CA ILE A 16 -0.63 -3.29 1.13
C ILE A 16 -1.23 -2.15 1.95
N ILE A 17 -2.42 -1.66 1.57
CA ILE A 17 -3.14 -0.61 2.31
C ILE A 17 -3.36 -1.02 3.76
N SER A 18 -3.80 -2.26 4.01
CA SER A 18 -4.04 -2.78 5.35
C SER A 18 -2.78 -2.77 6.21
N ILE A 19 -1.64 -3.23 5.67
CA ILE A 19 -0.35 -3.24 6.37
C ILE A 19 0.07 -1.80 6.71
N ILE A 20 0.04 -0.89 5.73
CA ILE A 20 0.45 0.50 5.95
C ILE A 20 -0.45 1.19 6.98
N ASN A 21 -1.76 0.93 6.97
CA ASN A 21 -2.68 1.45 7.98
C ASN A 21 -2.37 0.92 9.38
N ALA A 22 -2.00 -0.36 9.51
CA ALA A 22 -1.57 -0.91 10.78
C ALA A 22 -0.27 -0.24 11.28
N THR A 23 0.73 -0.09 10.40
CA THR A 23 1.99 0.61 10.72
C THR A 23 1.75 2.07 11.11
N LYS A 24 0.88 2.78 10.39
CA LYS A 24 0.49 4.16 10.73
C LYS A 24 -0.08 4.27 12.14
N LYS A 25 -0.98 3.35 12.53
CA LYS A 25 -1.55 3.34 13.89
C LYS A 25 -0.49 3.12 14.97
N VAL A 26 0.49 2.25 14.72
CA VAL A 26 1.63 2.05 15.63
C VAL A 26 2.41 3.35 15.78
N TYR A 27 2.68 4.06 14.68
CA TYR A 27 3.39 5.34 14.73
C TYR A 27 2.60 6.44 15.46
N GLU A 28 1.29 6.50 15.25
CA GLU A 28 0.39 7.48 15.90
C GLU A 28 0.21 7.21 17.40
N ALA A 29 0.33 5.95 17.83
CA ALA A 29 0.22 5.57 19.23
C ALA A 29 1.48 5.91 20.06
N VAL A 30 2.59 6.28 19.41
CA VAL A 30 3.79 6.74 20.13
C VAL A 30 3.57 8.18 20.58
N GLU A 31 3.16 8.34 21.85
CA GLU A 31 2.79 9.63 22.45
C GLU A 31 3.96 10.62 22.58
N ASP A 32 5.21 10.13 22.63
CA ASP A 32 6.36 10.99 22.86
C ASP A 32 7.14 11.24 21.56
N GLU A 33 6.96 12.45 21.03
CA GLU A 33 7.73 12.95 19.91
C GLU A 33 9.25 12.90 20.14
N ALA A 34 9.76 12.91 21.36
CA ALA A 34 11.19 12.77 21.62
C ALA A 34 11.70 11.32 21.48
N SER A 35 10.81 10.32 21.57
CA SER A 35 11.15 8.89 21.59
C SER A 35 11.38 8.28 20.19
N LEU A 36 10.84 8.91 19.15
CA LEU A 36 11.03 8.46 17.77
C LEU A 36 12.27 9.10 17.15
N LEU A 37 13.25 8.26 16.81
CA LEU A 37 14.41 8.66 16.02
C LEU A 37 13.95 9.47 14.81
N THR A 38 14.67 10.55 14.49
CA THR A 38 14.27 11.54 13.46
C THR A 38 13.92 10.91 12.10
N ASN A 39 14.59 9.81 11.73
CA ASN A 39 14.31 9.10 10.49
C ASN A 39 12.96 8.38 10.50
N PHE A 40 12.53 7.88 11.66
CA PHE A 40 11.24 7.23 11.84
C PHE A 40 10.09 8.21 11.65
N LYS A 41 10.20 9.42 12.21
CA LYS A 41 9.24 10.52 11.97
C LYS A 41 9.15 10.90 10.49
N LYS A 42 10.29 10.95 9.79
CA LYS A 42 10.34 11.27 8.35
C LYS A 42 9.63 10.20 7.52
N SER A 43 9.78 8.92 7.88
CA SER A 43 9.08 7.81 7.21
C SER A 43 7.58 7.83 7.51
N ALA A 44 7.19 8.02 8.78
CA ALA A 44 5.78 8.09 9.19
C ALA A 44 4.99 9.17 8.44
N ARG A 45 5.59 10.35 8.22
CA ARG A 45 4.97 11.45 7.48
C ARG A 45 4.69 11.15 6.01
N LYS A 46 5.32 10.13 5.42
CA LYS A 46 5.09 9.72 4.03
C LYS A 46 3.94 8.72 3.89
N LEU A 47 3.60 7.99 4.96
CA LEU A 47 2.57 6.95 4.90
C LEU A 47 1.20 7.46 4.42
N PRO A 48 0.70 8.64 4.85
CA PRO A 48 -0.57 9.16 4.32
C PRO A 48 -0.56 9.40 2.81
N LEU A 49 0.57 9.84 2.25
CA LEU A 49 0.72 10.05 0.82
C LEU A 49 0.71 8.71 0.07
N ILE A 50 1.44 7.71 0.58
CA ILE A 50 1.48 6.36 -0.02
C ILE A 50 0.10 5.72 0.01
N LEU A 51 -0.63 5.82 1.13
CA LEU A 51 -2.01 5.37 1.22
C LEU A 51 -2.89 6.00 0.15
N LYS A 52 -2.78 7.32 -0.05
CA LYS A 52 -3.59 8.02 -1.04
C LYS A 52 -3.31 7.55 -2.46
N VAL A 53 -2.05 7.28 -2.79
CA VAL A 53 -1.65 6.72 -4.09
C VAL A 53 -2.23 5.32 -4.27
N LEU A 54 -2.19 4.48 -3.24
CA LEU A 54 -2.73 3.12 -3.31
C LEU A 54 -4.26 3.09 -3.43
N GLU A 55 -4.97 4.00 -2.76
CA GLU A 55 -6.43 4.18 -2.94
C GLU A 55 -6.78 4.53 -4.38
N TYR A 56 -6.02 5.42 -5.02
CA TYR A 56 -6.23 5.73 -6.44
C TYR A 56 -5.89 4.55 -7.35
N ALA A 57 -4.86 3.77 -7.03
CA ALA A 57 -4.54 2.56 -7.77
C ALA A 57 -5.65 1.50 -7.64
N GLU A 58 -6.22 1.35 -6.44
CA GLU A 58 -7.38 0.49 -6.18
C GLU A 58 -8.57 0.89 -7.07
N GLU A 59 -8.94 2.18 -7.03
CA GLU A 59 -10.04 2.73 -7.82
C GLU A 59 -9.81 2.53 -9.32
N TYR A 60 -8.60 2.81 -9.80
CA TYR A 60 -8.22 2.64 -11.21
C TYR A 60 -8.31 1.17 -11.66
N VAL A 61 -7.81 0.24 -10.85
CA VAL A 61 -7.89 -1.21 -11.14
C VAL A 61 -9.33 -1.70 -11.13
N ASN A 62 -10.17 -1.16 -10.23
CA ASN A 62 -11.56 -1.56 -10.11
C ASN A 62 -12.43 -1.05 -11.27
N ASN A 63 -12.15 0.15 -11.79
CA ASN A 63 -13.05 0.84 -12.71
C ASN A 63 -12.56 0.91 -14.18
N GLU A 64 -11.25 1.05 -14.43
CA GLU A 64 -10.78 1.60 -15.73
C GLU A 64 -9.67 0.80 -16.43
N THR A 65 -9.16 -0.27 -15.83
CA THR A 65 -7.94 -0.92 -16.33
C THR A 65 -8.22 -2.17 -17.17
N ASP A 66 -7.62 -2.25 -18.37
CA ASP A 66 -7.61 -3.47 -19.19
C ASP A 66 -6.69 -4.57 -18.61
N GLU A 67 -6.89 -5.82 -19.04
CA GLU A 67 -6.18 -6.99 -18.48
C GLU A 67 -4.65 -6.91 -18.63
N SER A 68 -4.15 -6.33 -19.73
CA SER A 68 -2.71 -6.23 -19.97
C SER A 68 -2.04 -5.25 -19.01
N THR A 69 -2.72 -4.14 -18.72
CA THR A 69 -2.27 -3.15 -17.77
C THR A 69 -2.29 -3.69 -16.33
N LYS A 70 -3.32 -4.47 -15.94
CA LYS A 70 -3.36 -5.15 -14.62
C LYS A 70 -2.20 -6.13 -14.45
N ALA A 71 -1.95 -6.97 -15.46
CA ALA A 71 -0.87 -7.94 -15.44
C ALA A 71 0.52 -7.29 -15.34
N ALA A 72 0.71 -6.13 -15.98
CA ALA A 72 1.97 -5.38 -15.92
C ALA A 72 2.29 -4.86 -14.51
N PHE A 73 1.28 -4.55 -13.70
CA PHE A 73 1.48 -4.06 -12.33
C PHE A 73 1.71 -5.17 -11.30
N THR A 74 1.22 -6.39 -11.55
CA THR A 74 1.27 -7.49 -10.58
C THR A 74 2.66 -7.72 -9.97
N PRO A 75 3.77 -7.79 -10.73
CA PRO A 75 5.09 -8.05 -10.16
C PRO A 75 5.54 -6.94 -9.20
N THR A 76 5.30 -5.68 -9.58
CA THR A 76 5.64 -4.52 -8.74
C THR A 76 4.80 -4.46 -7.47
N LEU A 77 3.51 -4.80 -7.56
CA LEU A 77 2.62 -4.84 -6.40
C LEU A 77 2.97 -5.97 -5.44
N GLU A 78 3.34 -7.15 -5.95
CA GLU A 78 3.86 -8.25 -5.12
C GLU A 78 5.14 -7.84 -4.38
N ASP A 79 6.09 -7.19 -5.07
CA ASP A 79 7.30 -6.66 -4.43
C ASP A 79 6.97 -5.60 -3.36
N CYS A 80 6.06 -4.67 -3.66
CA CYS A 80 5.60 -3.67 -2.71
C CYS A 80 4.95 -4.31 -1.47
N LYS A 81 4.19 -5.40 -1.63
CA LYS A 81 3.61 -6.16 -0.52
C LYS A 81 4.69 -6.79 0.35
N VAL A 82 5.72 -7.39 -0.25
CA VAL A 82 6.88 -7.94 0.48
C VAL A 82 7.57 -6.83 1.27
N GLN A 83 7.85 -5.69 0.64
CA GLN A 83 8.48 -4.56 1.33
C GLN A 83 7.60 -4.00 2.46
N ALA A 84 6.28 -3.93 2.28
CA ALA A 84 5.36 -3.45 3.30
C ALA A 84 5.35 -4.34 4.55
N ILE A 85 5.48 -5.67 4.40
CA ILE A 85 5.60 -6.61 5.53
C ILE A 85 6.85 -6.33 6.38
N HIS A 86 7.88 -5.73 5.80
CA HIS A 86 9.15 -5.43 6.45
C HIS A 86 9.27 -3.99 6.99
N LEU A 87 8.17 -3.22 7.00
CA LEU A 87 8.09 -1.88 7.63
C LEU A 87 8.13 -1.94 9.16
#